data_AF-T1BMR9-F1
#
_entry.id   AF-T1BMR9-F1
#
_cell.length_a   1.000
_cell.length_b   1.000
_cell.length_c   1.000
_cell.angle_alpha   90.00
_cell.angle_beta   90.00
_cell.angle_gamma   90.00
#
_symmetry.space_group_name_H-M   'P 1'
#
loop_
_entity.id
_entity.type
_entity.pdbx_description
1 polymer ?
#
loop_
_entity_poly.entity_id
_entity_poly.type
_entity_poly.pdbx_seq_one_letter_code
_entity_poly.pdbx_strand_id
1 'polypeptide(L)' 'MCYYQGIEHCLRAGLQRFEPGAQGEHKLARGFLPTLTHSRHAIAHADLRRAVAQYLEREQRHVQAWRAELLTHSPYAE' A
#
# COMPACT_ATOMS: atom_id res chain seq x y z
N MET A 1 13.15 -2.23 16.00
CA MET A 1 12.80 -3.62 15.61
C MET A 1 11.28 -3.83 15.70
N CYS A 2 10.45 -3.27 14.82
CA CYS A 2 8.98 -3.45 14.93
C CYS A 2 8.37 -4.46 13.95
N TYR A 3 9.03 -4.79 12.84
CA TYR A 3 8.46 -5.67 11.81
C TYR A 3 8.82 -7.15 12.00
N TYR A 4 10.04 -7.47 12.42
CA TYR A 4 10.52 -8.85 12.55
C TYR A 4 9.70 -9.68 13.54
N GLN A 5 9.34 -9.11 14.68
CA GLN A 5 8.51 -9.82 15.67
C GLN A 5 7.12 -10.16 15.13
N GLY A 6 6.53 -9.27 14.32
CA GLY A 6 5.26 -9.53 13.63
C GLY A 6 5.39 -10.63 12.58
N ILE A 7 6.45 -10.57 11.76
CA ILE A 7 6.76 -11.61 10.76
C ILE A 7 6.97 -12.97 11.43
N GLU A 8 7.77 -13.04 12.49
CA GLU A 8 8.00 -14.27 13.24
C GLU A 8 6.71 -14.85 13.82
N HIS A 9 5.83 -13.99 14.35
CA HIS A 9 4.52 -14.44 14.83
C HIS A 9 3.70 -15.06 13.69
N CYS A 10 3.64 -14.41 12.53
CA CYS A 10 2.97 -14.96 11.35
C CYS A 10 3.53 -16.32 10.95
N LEU A 11 4.86 -16.47 10.90
CA LEU A 11 5.52 -17.73 10.58
C LEU A 11 5.18 -18.84 11.59
N ARG A 12 5.23 -18.55 12.90
CA ARG A 12 4.88 -19.52 13.95
C ARG A 12 3.41 -19.92 13.92
N ALA A 13 2.52 -18.99 13.60
CA ALA A 13 1.08 -19.21 13.55
C ALA A 13 0.58 -19.77 12.19
N GLY A 14 1.48 -19.98 11.22
CA GLY A 14 1.12 -20.42 9.87
C GLY A 14 0.33 -19.37 9.06
N LEU A 15 0.41 -18.10 9.45
CA LEU A 15 -0.22 -16.99 8.72
C LEU A 15 0.60 -16.66 7.48
N GLN A 16 -0.07 -16.56 6.34
CA GLN A 16 0.58 -16.34 5.05
C GLN A 16 0.77 -14.86 4.70
N ARG A 17 0.21 -13.94 5.50
CA ARG A 17 0.24 -12.50 5.21
C ARG A 17 0.53 -11.68 6.46
N PHE A 18 1.48 -10.76 6.33
CA PHE A 18 1.80 -9.74 7.32
C PHE A 18 1.71 -8.37 6.67
N GLU A 19 0.87 -7.49 7.23
CA GLU A 19 0.70 -6.11 6.75
C GLU A 19 1.41 -5.15 7.72
N PRO A 20 2.48 -4.45 7.31
CA PRO A 20 3.27 -3.59 8.19
C PRO A 20 2.61 -2.22 8.47
N GLY A 21 1.31 -2.09 8.23
CA GLY A 21 0.53 -0.85 8.33
C GLY A 21 0.70 0.11 7.15
N ALA A 22 0.18 1.34 7.25
CA ALA A 22 0.11 2.32 6.15
C ALA A 22 1.25 3.38 6.12
N GLN A 23 2.25 3.30 7.00
CA GLN A 23 3.39 4.23 7.04
C GLN A 23 4.34 4.10 5.83
N GLY A 24 5.10 5.17 5.55
CA GLY A 24 5.77 5.50 4.28
C GLY A 24 6.99 4.68 3.82
N GLU A 25 7.78 5.31 2.94
CA GLU A 25 8.77 4.69 2.02
C GLU A 25 9.91 3.92 2.70
N HIS A 26 10.22 4.20 3.97
CA HIS A 26 11.26 3.49 4.73
C HIS A 26 11.02 1.97 4.87
N LYS A 27 9.82 1.50 4.50
CA LYS A 27 9.46 0.09 4.42
C LYS A 27 10.05 -0.63 3.21
N LEU A 28 10.29 0.09 2.12
CA LEU A 28 10.87 -0.50 0.91
C LEU A 28 12.26 -1.05 1.20
N ALA A 29 13.11 -0.26 1.87
CA ALA A 29 14.43 -0.68 2.33
C ALA A 29 14.41 -1.84 3.34
N ARG A 30 13.24 -2.19 3.88
CA ARG A 30 13.03 -3.30 4.83
C ARG A 30 12.39 -4.52 4.17
N GLY A 31 12.26 -4.53 2.84
CA GLY A 31 11.74 -5.65 2.08
C GLY A 31 10.23 -5.64 1.83
N PHE A 32 9.52 -4.57 2.19
CA PHE A 32 8.08 -4.45 1.91
C PHE A 32 7.86 -3.74 0.57
N LEU A 33 7.56 -4.52 -0.46
CA LEU A 33 7.30 -3.99 -1.79
C LEU A 33 5.93 -3.30 -1.88
N PRO A 34 5.80 -2.26 -2.73
CA PRO A 34 4.54 -1.54 -2.90
C PRO A 34 3.47 -2.44 -3.52
N THR A 35 2.37 -2.62 -2.79
CA THR A 35 1.20 -3.40 -3.23
C THR A 35 -0.03 -2.50 -3.28
N LEU A 36 -0.79 -2.59 -4.37
CA LEU A 36 -2.03 -1.83 -4.52
C LEU A 36 -3.09 -2.34 -3.54
N THR A 37 -3.77 -1.42 -2.88
CA THR A 37 -4.89 -1.72 -1.97
C THR A 37 -6.16 -1.04 -2.45
N HIS A 38 -7.30 -1.58 -2.07
CA HIS A 38 -8.61 -1.01 -2.38
C HIS A 38 -9.27 -0.55 -1.09
N SER A 39 -9.86 0.65 -1.13
CA SER A 39 -10.69 1.18 -0.05
C SER A 39 -12.14 1.31 -0.52
N ARG A 40 -13.08 1.28 0.43
CA ARG A 40 -14.51 1.41 0.17
C ARG A 40 -15.05 2.56 1.00
N HIS A 41 -15.73 3.50 0.35
CA HIS A 41 -16.25 4.71 0.99
C HIS A 41 -17.72 4.88 0.64
N ALA A 42 -18.58 5.00 1.66
CA ALA A 42 -19.97 5.36 1.48
C ALA A 42 -20.10 6.89 1.58
N ILE A 43 -20.48 7.54 0.48
CA ILE A 43 -20.61 9.01 0.41
C ILE A 43 -22.05 9.36 0.07
N ALA A 44 -22.80 9.79 1.09
CA ALA A 44 -24.23 10.12 0.96
C ALA A 44 -24.47 11.37 0.11
N HIS A 45 -23.67 12.42 0.30
CA HIS A 45 -23.83 13.69 -0.42
C HIS A 45 -23.43 13.55 -1.89
N ALA A 46 -24.37 13.78 -2.80
CA ALA A 46 -24.18 13.51 -4.23
C ALA A 46 -23.05 14.33 -4.86
N ASP A 47 -22.93 15.62 -4.50
CA ASP A 47 -21.87 16.45 -5.05
C ASP A 47 -20.49 16.09 -4.50
N LEU A 48 -20.43 15.64 -3.25
CA LEU A 48 -19.17 15.17 -2.66
C LEU A 48 -18.73 13.87 -3.33
N ARG A 49 -19.67 12.94 -3.56
CA ARG A 49 -19.40 11.70 -4.29
C ARG A 49 -18.88 11.99 -5.70
N ARG A 50 -19.46 12.95 -6.41
CA ARG A 50 -19.01 13.36 -7.75
C ARG A 50 -17.59 13.97 -7.71
N ALA A 51 -17.34 14.87 -6.76
CA ALA A 51 -16.02 15.49 -6.62
C ALA A 51 -14.92 14.45 -6.29
N VAL A 52 -15.21 13.51 -5.39
CA VAL A 52 -14.30 12.41 -5.06
C VAL A 52 -14.06 11.50 -6.27
N ALA A 53 -15.11 11.11 -7.00
CA ALA A 53 -14.98 10.27 -8.20
C ALA A 53 -14.07 10.93 -9.26
N GLN A 54 -14.26 12.22 -9.53
CA GLN A 54 -13.42 12.98 -10.48
C GLN A 54 -11.96 13.09 -10.02
N TYR A 55 -11.72 13.21 -8.71
CA TYR A 55 -10.37 13.20 -8.17
C TYR A 55 -9.69 11.83 -8.36
N LEU A 56 -10.42 10.74 -8.06
CA LEU A 56 -9.90 9.37 -8.13
C LEU A 56 -9.41 8.99 -9.53
N GLU A 57 -9.99 9.54 -10.60
CA GLU A 57 -9.51 9.33 -11.98
C GLU A 57 -8.05 9.78 -12.17
N ARG A 58 -7.64 10.87 -11.50
CA ARG A 58 -6.25 11.37 -11.55
C ARG A 58 -5.37 10.67 -10.54
N GLU A 59 -5.88 10.47 -9.33
CA GLU A 59 -5.16 9.80 -8.25
C GLU A 59 -4.76 8.38 -8.66
N GLN A 60 -5.65 7.62 -9.32
CA GLN A 60 -5.33 6.27 -9.79
C GLN A 60 -4.09 6.23 -10.70
N ARG A 61 -3.96 7.21 -11.62
CA ARG A 61 -2.78 7.30 -12.48
C ARG A 61 -1.52 7.63 -11.67
N HIS A 62 -1.62 8.55 -10.72
CA HIS A 62 -0.49 8.89 -9.85
C HIS A 62 -0.06 7.71 -8.98
N VAL A 63 -1.00 6.98 -8.37
CA VAL A 63 -0.70 5.79 -7.55
C VAL A 63 0.01 4.71 -8.37
N GLN A 64 -0.41 4.49 -9.62
CA GLN A 64 0.24 3.52 -10.50
C GLN A 64 1.66 3.96 -10.88
N ALA A 65 1.84 5.22 -11.26
CA ALA A 65 3.17 5.77 -11.59
C ALA A 65 4.11 5.71 -10.39
N TRP A 66 3.62 6.12 -9.22
CA TRP A 66 4.35 6.07 -7.95
C TRP A 66 4.76 4.64 -7.58
N ARG A 67 3.84 3.68 -7.74
CA ARG A 67 4.17 2.26 -7.53
C ARG A 67 5.27 1.79 -8.48
N ALA A 68 5.21 2.16 -9.76
CA ALA A 68 6.22 1.78 -10.74
C ALA A 68 7.59 2.36 -10.37
N GLU A 69 7.64 3.64 -9.97
CA GLU A 69 8.84 4.31 -9.49
C GLU A 69 9.44 3.60 -8.27
N LEU A 70 8.63 3.33 -7.24
CA LEU A 70 9.08 2.62 -6.04
C LEU A 70 9.64 1.22 -6.34
N LEU A 71 9.10 0.52 -7.35
CA LEU A 71 9.62 -0.79 -7.74
C LEU A 71 11.01 -0.72 -8.39
N THR A 72 11.39 0.41 -8.98
CA THR A 72 12.76 0.61 -9.49
C THR A 72 13.80 0.69 -8.37
N HIS A 73 13.35 1.00 -7.14
CA HIS A 73 14.17 1.01 -5.92
C HIS A 73 14.03 -0.26 -5.08
N SER A 74 13.52 -1.35 -5.67
CA SER A 74 13.35 -2.63 -4.99
C SER A 74 14.69 -3.15 -4.44
N PRO A 75 14.77 -3.58 -3.16
CA PRO A 75 15.96 -4.23 -2.61
C PRO A 75 16.19 -5.64 -3.16
N TYR A 76 15.26 -6.15 -3.99
CA TYR A 76 15.30 -7.48 -4.60
C TYR A 76 15.48 -7.43 -6.13
N ALA A 77 15.66 -6.25 -6.72
CA ALA A 77 15.99 -6.17 -8.14
C ALA A 77 17.43 -6.66 -8.37
N GLU A 78 17.65 -7.43 -9.44
CA GLU A 78 18.99 -7.81 -9.92
C GLU A 78 19.70 -6.64 -10.60
#